data_AF-A0A165NGB9-F1
#
_entry.id   AF-A0A165NGB9-F1
#
_cell.length_a   1.000
_cell.length_b   1.000
_cell.length_c   1.000
_cell.angle_alpha   90.00
_cell.angle_beta   90.00
_cell.angle_gamma   90.00
#
_symmetry.space_group_name_H-M   'P 1'
#
loop_
_entity.id
_entity.type
_entity.pdbx_description
1 polymer ?
#
loop_
_entity_poly.entity_id
_entity_poly.type
_entity_poly.pdbx_seq_one_letter_code
_entity_poly.pdbx_strand_id
1 'polypeptide(L)'
;MQMHDPRKQPCLGDPAPEPAPLSNTTMSTAPPKVVLPTLDVLGVKTDLDTVDAKAIANEWLSNFAQAADVDALLKLFVEDGFWRDFLALTWDMRTFHGHARIKTFLEDRLAQSKISDVKLSTAPGEEPAIVKPYPDLAWLQLTFNFTTGAGIVSAIARLIPNAEDGVWRAYTLFTNLEGLKGHPPAIGHLRDTTHYPGTWSGMREKEREFKDTPDGPSVLIIGAGQSGLDVAARLKLKYVGEKAQSA
;
A
#
# COMPACT_ATOMS: atom_id res chain seq x y z
N MET A 1 46.27 -2.13 -45.62
CA MET A 1 44.83 -1.84 -45.56
C MET A 1 44.21 -2.87 -44.62
N GLN A 2 44.23 -2.61 -43.32
CA GLN A 2 43.75 -3.53 -42.28
C GLN A 2 42.23 -3.41 -42.17
N MET A 3 41.53 -4.54 -42.26
CA MET A 3 40.09 -4.61 -42.03
C MET A 3 39.78 -4.37 -40.55
N HIS A 4 38.81 -3.50 -40.30
CA HIS A 4 38.31 -3.15 -38.96
C HIS A 4 37.15 -4.10 -38.61
N ASP A 5 37.29 -4.88 -37.54
CA ASP A 5 36.25 -5.77 -37.00
C ASP A 5 35.28 -4.96 -36.12
N PRO A 6 33.97 -4.90 -36.41
CA PRO A 6 33.01 -4.06 -35.69
C PRO A 6 32.51 -4.66 -34.35
N ARG A 7 33.14 -5.70 -33.80
CA ARG A 7 32.69 -6.37 -32.56
C ARG A 7 33.49 -6.04 -31.29
N LYS A 8 33.81 -4.76 -31.07
CA LYS A 8 34.27 -4.27 -29.75
C LYS A 8 33.36 -3.15 -29.24
N GLN A 9 32.24 -3.53 -28.64
CA GLN A 9 31.59 -2.68 -27.64
C GLN A 9 32.40 -2.77 -26.33
N PRO A 10 32.65 -1.66 -25.62
CA PRO A 10 33.29 -1.70 -24.32
C PRO A 10 32.38 -2.40 -23.31
N CYS A 11 32.95 -3.39 -22.63
CA CYS A 11 32.30 -4.19 -21.60
C CYS A 11 31.72 -3.30 -20.49
N LEU A 12 30.52 -3.67 -20.01
CA LEU A 12 29.93 -3.14 -18.79
C LEU A 12 30.96 -3.16 -17.66
N GLY A 13 31.03 -2.08 -16.89
CA GLY A 13 31.85 -1.99 -15.69
C GLY A 13 31.51 -3.09 -14.68
N ASP A 14 32.48 -3.40 -13.83
CA ASP A 14 32.38 -4.46 -12.83
C ASP A 14 31.09 -4.36 -12.01
N PRO A 15 30.43 -5.51 -11.70
CA PRO A 15 29.25 -5.51 -10.87
C PRO A 15 29.57 -4.94 -9.48
N ALA A 16 28.66 -4.12 -8.96
CA ALA A 16 28.76 -3.60 -7.61
C ALA A 16 28.91 -4.74 -6.59
N PRO A 17 29.73 -4.57 -5.53
CA PRO A 17 29.95 -5.62 -4.54
C PRO A 17 28.63 -6.04 -3.89
N GLU A 18 28.45 -7.35 -3.75
CA GLU A 18 27.30 -7.98 -3.11
C GLU A 18 27.13 -7.44 -1.67
N PRO A 19 25.91 -7.04 -1.26
CA PRO A 19 25.69 -6.56 0.09
C PRO A 19 25.95 -7.69 1.10
N ALA A 20 26.63 -7.36 2.20
CA ALA A 20 26.98 -8.31 3.23
C ALA A 20 25.72 -9.05 3.76
N PRO A 21 25.80 -10.38 3.99
CA PRO A 21 24.68 -11.11 4.55
C PRO A 21 24.32 -10.56 5.92
N LEU A 22 23.03 -10.27 6.12
CA LEU A 22 22.48 -9.84 7.40
C LEU A 22 22.84 -10.89 8.46
N SER A 23 23.32 -10.42 9.61
CA SER A 23 23.74 -11.26 10.73
C SER A 23 22.63 -12.23 11.14
N ASN A 24 22.97 -13.52 11.20
CA ASN A 24 22.09 -14.58 11.68
C ASN A 24 21.85 -14.40 13.19
N THR A 25 20.96 -13.48 13.53
CA THR A 25 20.33 -13.42 14.84
C THR A 25 19.43 -14.64 14.91
N THR A 26 19.70 -15.55 15.83
CA THR A 26 18.86 -16.70 16.15
C THR A 26 17.41 -16.26 16.32
N MET A 27 16.61 -16.43 15.28
CA MET A 27 15.17 -16.19 15.29
C MET A 27 14.56 -17.25 16.20
N SER A 28 13.92 -16.81 17.27
CA SER A 28 13.02 -17.66 18.06
C SER A 28 12.02 -18.32 17.10
N THR A 29 12.01 -19.65 17.07
CA THR A 29 11.23 -20.47 16.12
C THR A 29 9.76 -20.66 16.52
N ALA A 30 9.36 -20.17 17.69
CA ALA A 30 7.96 -20.17 18.09
C ALA A 30 7.23 -19.03 17.38
N PRO A 31 6.07 -19.27 16.73
CA PRO A 31 5.27 -18.18 16.20
C PRO A 31 4.94 -17.22 17.35
N PRO A 32 5.01 -15.89 17.11
CA PRO A 32 4.67 -14.92 18.16
C PRO A 32 3.25 -15.20 18.64
N LYS A 33 3.09 -15.29 19.95
CA LYS A 33 1.79 -15.57 20.57
C LYS A 33 0.92 -14.32 20.45
N VAL A 34 0.12 -14.23 19.40
CA VAL A 34 -0.83 -13.14 19.21
C VAL A 34 -1.99 -13.31 20.17
N VAL A 35 -2.22 -12.30 21.01
CA VAL A 35 -3.37 -12.24 21.93
C VAL A 35 -4.35 -11.23 21.38
N LEU A 36 -5.62 -11.63 21.23
CA LEU A 36 -6.66 -10.69 20.81
C LEU A 36 -6.87 -9.64 21.90
N PRO A 37 -7.10 -8.37 21.53
CA PRO A 37 -7.33 -7.29 22.47
C PRO A 37 -8.77 -7.35 22.99
N THR A 38 -9.11 -8.42 23.70
CA THR A 38 -10.42 -8.56 24.33
C THR A 38 -10.57 -7.56 25.47
N LEU A 39 -11.81 -7.17 25.79
CA LEU A 39 -12.11 -6.20 26.83
C LEU A 39 -11.49 -6.58 28.18
N ASP A 40 -11.46 -7.87 28.49
CA ASP A 40 -10.82 -8.43 29.69
C ASP A 40 -9.29 -8.22 29.68
N VAL A 41 -8.64 -8.48 28.54
CA VAL A 41 -7.19 -8.29 28.37
C VAL A 41 -6.82 -6.82 28.45
N LEU A 42 -7.67 -5.95 27.87
CA LEU A 42 -7.45 -4.51 27.90
C LEU A 42 -7.74 -3.91 29.28
N GLY A 43 -8.50 -4.59 30.14
CA GLY A 43 -8.92 -4.07 31.45
C GLY A 43 -9.85 -2.85 31.36
N VAL A 44 -10.52 -2.67 30.22
CA VAL A 44 -11.30 -1.47 29.91
C VAL A 44 -12.64 -1.54 30.63
N LYS A 45 -12.86 -0.60 31.56
CA LYS A 45 -14.13 -0.44 32.27
C LYS A 45 -15.03 0.63 31.66
N THR A 46 -14.53 1.35 30.66
CA THR A 46 -15.24 2.44 29.99
C THR A 46 -16.35 1.89 29.11
N ASP A 47 -17.54 2.50 29.20
CA ASP A 47 -18.63 2.18 28.30
C ASP A 47 -18.33 2.71 26.89
N LEU A 48 -17.91 1.79 26.03
CA LEU A 48 -17.55 2.07 24.63
C LEU A 48 -18.75 2.58 23.80
N ASP A 49 -19.99 2.45 24.27
CA ASP A 49 -21.15 2.98 23.53
C ASP A 49 -21.34 4.49 23.72
N THR A 50 -20.68 5.09 24.72
CA THR A 50 -20.82 6.51 25.05
C THR A 50 -19.69 7.39 24.50
N VAL A 51 -18.67 6.78 23.90
CA VAL A 51 -17.49 7.51 23.40
C VAL A 51 -17.79 8.23 22.10
N ASP A 52 -17.27 9.45 21.95
CA ASP A 52 -17.32 10.18 20.69
C ASP A 52 -16.26 9.63 19.73
N ALA A 53 -16.66 8.62 18.94
CA ALA A 53 -15.79 7.97 17.98
C ALA A 53 -15.21 8.95 16.94
N LYS A 54 -15.95 10.00 16.58
CA LYS A 54 -15.50 10.99 15.60
C LYS A 54 -14.43 11.90 16.21
N ALA A 55 -14.60 12.33 17.45
CA ALA A 55 -13.58 13.12 18.14
C ALA A 55 -12.26 12.35 18.28
N ILE A 56 -12.33 11.11 18.76
CA ILE A 56 -11.16 10.24 18.95
C ILE A 56 -10.46 9.97 17.61
N ALA A 57 -11.23 9.67 16.55
CA ALA A 57 -10.66 9.44 15.21
C ALA A 57 -9.92 10.67 14.68
N ASN A 58 -10.49 11.87 14.84
CA ASN A 58 -9.85 13.10 14.40
C ASN A 58 -8.59 13.42 15.20
N GLU A 59 -8.60 13.17 16.51
CA GLU A 59 -7.42 13.35 17.36
C GLU A 59 -6.29 12.42 16.93
N TRP A 60 -6.56 11.12 16.83
CA TRP A 60 -5.56 10.14 16.41
C TRP A 60 -5.04 10.45 14.99
N LEU A 61 -5.91 10.79 14.06
CA LEU A 61 -5.54 11.12 12.68
C LEU A 61 -4.72 12.41 12.60
N SER A 62 -5.05 13.42 13.40
CA SER A 62 -4.28 14.66 13.51
C SER A 62 -2.86 14.37 14.00
N ASN A 63 -2.72 13.52 15.03
CA ASN A 63 -1.41 13.10 15.52
C ASN A 63 -0.63 12.29 14.48
N PHE A 64 -1.32 11.43 13.71
CA PHE A 64 -0.71 10.69 12.60
C PHE A 64 -0.19 11.63 11.50
N ALA A 65 -0.98 12.64 11.13
CA ALA A 65 -0.60 13.61 10.10
C ALA A 65 0.55 14.54 10.54
N GLN A 66 0.67 14.82 11.84
CA GLN A 66 1.69 15.69 12.41
C GLN A 66 2.95 14.96 12.88
N ALA A 67 2.95 13.63 12.89
CA ALA A 67 4.09 12.85 13.34
C ALA A 67 5.33 13.14 12.46
N ALA A 68 6.30 13.85 13.04
CA ALA A 68 7.48 14.32 12.32
C ALA A 68 8.57 13.24 12.17
N ASP A 69 8.51 12.19 12.98
CA ASP A 69 9.51 11.12 13.03
C ASP A 69 8.89 9.75 13.36
N VAL A 70 9.75 8.73 13.33
CA VAL A 70 9.39 7.34 13.56
C VAL A 70 8.87 7.12 14.99
N ASP A 71 9.46 7.77 15.99
CA ASP A 71 9.08 7.57 17.39
C ASP A 71 7.70 8.20 17.69
N ALA A 72 7.38 9.32 17.06
CA ALA A 72 6.05 9.94 17.11
C ALA A 72 4.97 9.02 16.51
N LEU A 73 5.25 8.40 15.35
CA LEU A 73 4.33 7.42 14.75
C LEU A 73 4.19 6.17 15.61
N LEU A 74 5.28 5.64 16.18
CA LEU A 74 5.24 4.44 17.02
C LEU A 74 4.35 4.62 18.26
N LYS A 75 4.34 5.82 18.86
CA LYS A 75 3.48 6.14 20.01
C LYS A 75 1.98 6.03 19.70
N LEU A 76 1.59 6.10 18.43
CA LEU A 76 0.22 5.93 17.97
C LEU A 76 -0.22 4.46 17.91
N PHE A 77 0.69 3.52 18.10
CA PHE A 77 0.44 2.08 18.11
C PHE A 77 0.55 1.51 19.52
N VAL A 78 -0.20 0.44 19.79
CA VAL A 78 0.10 -0.42 20.95
C VAL A 78 1.37 -1.23 20.68
N GLU A 79 2.05 -1.66 21.74
CA GLU A 79 3.34 -2.37 21.63
C GLU A 79 3.26 -3.59 20.71
N ASP A 80 2.17 -4.37 20.80
CA ASP A 80 1.91 -5.56 20.00
C ASP A 80 1.05 -5.29 18.74
N GLY A 81 1.09 -4.05 18.24
CA GLY A 81 0.28 -3.62 17.10
C GLY A 81 0.75 -4.18 15.75
N PHE A 82 -0.11 -4.09 14.75
CA PHE A 82 0.16 -4.54 13.38
C PHE A 82 0.09 -3.38 12.38
N TRP A 83 1.07 -3.32 11.48
CA TRP A 83 0.97 -2.51 10.26
C TRP A 83 1.03 -3.43 9.06
N ARG A 84 -0.08 -3.52 8.31
CA ARG A 84 -0.14 -4.23 7.03
C ARG A 84 -0.07 -3.24 5.88
N ASP A 85 1.02 -3.28 5.12
CA ASP A 85 1.25 -2.41 3.97
C ASP A 85 1.05 -3.20 2.67
N PHE A 86 0.11 -2.74 1.85
CA PHE A 86 -0.15 -3.23 0.50
C PHE A 86 0.33 -2.17 -0.50
N LEU A 87 1.61 -2.27 -0.87
CA LEU A 87 2.28 -1.47 -1.89
C LEU A 87 2.41 0.04 -1.59
N ALA A 88 1.78 0.56 -0.53
CA ALA A 88 1.69 2.00 -0.31
C ALA A 88 3.02 2.62 0.10
N LEU A 89 3.78 1.96 0.99
CA LEU A 89 5.09 2.45 1.45
C LEU A 89 6.25 1.55 0.97
N THR A 90 6.04 0.24 0.90
CA THR A 90 7.09 -0.75 0.64
C THR A 90 7.20 -1.17 -0.82
N TRP A 91 6.18 -0.91 -1.66
CA TRP A 91 6.00 -1.56 -2.96
C TRP A 91 5.93 -3.10 -2.89
N ASP A 92 5.60 -3.64 -1.73
CA ASP A 92 5.41 -5.06 -1.47
C ASP A 92 4.15 -5.27 -0.61
N MET A 93 3.75 -6.52 -0.40
CA MET A 93 2.62 -6.89 0.46
C MET A 93 3.16 -7.47 1.76
N ARG A 94 3.33 -6.62 2.78
CA ARG A 94 4.00 -6.99 4.04
C ARG A 94 3.14 -6.70 5.27
N THR A 95 3.37 -7.50 6.31
CA THR A 95 2.79 -7.29 7.64
C THR A 95 3.92 -7.16 8.65
N PHE A 96 3.95 -6.03 9.34
CA PHE A 96 4.87 -5.73 10.43
C PHE A 96 4.12 -5.88 11.75
N HIS A 97 4.68 -6.67 12.66
CA HIS A 97 4.09 -6.98 13.95
C HIS A 97 5.02 -6.52 15.06
N GLY A 98 4.47 -5.71 15.96
CA GLY A 98 5.16 -5.16 17.11
C GLY A 98 5.96 -3.89 16.79
N HIS A 99 6.16 -3.05 17.80
CA HIS A 99 6.91 -1.79 17.70
C HIS A 99 8.29 -1.97 17.06
N ALA A 100 9.03 -3.01 17.41
CA ALA A 100 10.37 -3.24 16.86
C ALA A 100 10.38 -3.35 15.33
N ARG A 101 9.45 -4.14 14.75
CA ARG A 101 9.38 -4.31 13.28
C ARG A 101 8.78 -3.09 12.59
N ILE A 102 7.79 -2.45 13.21
CA ILE A 102 7.21 -1.21 12.71
C ILE A 102 8.27 -0.10 12.68
N LYS A 103 9.12 -0.02 13.72
CA LYS A 103 10.22 0.94 13.81
C LYS A 103 11.18 0.81 12.63
N THR A 104 11.74 -0.38 12.42
CA THR A 104 12.66 -0.64 11.31
C THR A 104 12.01 -0.33 9.96
N PHE A 105 10.76 -0.75 9.76
CA PHE A 105 10.01 -0.43 8.55
C PHE A 105 9.88 1.08 8.31
N LEU A 106 9.55 1.84 9.34
CA LEU A 106 9.40 3.30 9.24
C LEU A 106 10.74 3.99 9.02
N GLU A 107 11.81 3.57 9.70
CA GLU A 107 13.17 4.07 9.47
C GLU A 107 13.60 3.91 8.01
N ASP A 108 13.26 2.78 7.39
CA ASP A 108 13.61 2.49 5.99
C ASP A 108 12.76 3.28 4.98
N ARG A 109 11.47 3.50 5.27
CA ARG A 109 10.47 3.90 4.25
C ARG A 109 9.84 5.27 4.45
N LEU A 110 9.77 5.79 5.68
CA LEU A 110 8.99 7.00 6.00
C LEU A 110 9.49 8.24 5.24
N ALA A 111 10.81 8.47 5.20
CA ALA A 111 11.37 9.62 4.49
C ALA A 111 11.15 9.55 2.96
N GLN A 112 11.13 8.33 2.41
CA GLN A 112 10.95 8.10 0.96
C GLN A 112 9.49 8.16 0.54
N SER A 113 8.56 7.84 1.44
CA SER A 113 7.13 7.74 1.13
C SER A 113 6.48 9.09 0.87
N LYS A 114 7.02 10.19 1.43
CA LYS A 114 6.51 11.57 1.24
C LYS A 114 4.99 11.66 1.49
N ILE A 115 4.55 11.19 2.65
CA ILE A 115 3.14 11.20 3.05
C ILE A 115 2.65 12.66 3.09
N SER A 116 1.51 12.91 2.44
CA SER A 116 0.83 14.21 2.46
C SER A 116 -0.68 14.04 2.36
N ASP A 117 -1.42 15.13 2.59
CA ASP A 117 -2.87 15.20 2.36
C ASP A 117 -3.68 14.17 3.15
N VAL A 118 -3.25 13.86 4.38
CA VAL A 118 -3.95 12.96 5.28
C VAL A 118 -5.32 13.53 5.64
N LYS A 119 -6.39 12.79 5.31
CA LYS A 119 -7.78 13.22 5.50
C LYS A 119 -8.66 12.04 5.88
N LEU A 120 -9.52 12.25 6.87
CA LEU A 120 -10.52 11.27 7.25
C LEU A 120 -11.47 11.03 6.06
N SER A 121 -11.89 9.78 5.87
CA SER A 121 -12.85 9.48 4.82
C SER A 121 -14.22 10.06 5.16
N THR A 122 -14.92 10.53 4.12
CA THR A 122 -16.30 11.01 4.19
C THR A 122 -17.23 10.20 3.30
N ALA A 123 -16.76 9.05 2.81
CA ALA A 123 -17.58 8.15 2.02
C ALA A 123 -18.68 7.51 2.91
N PRO A 124 -19.89 7.31 2.39
CA PRO A 124 -20.96 6.66 3.16
C PRO A 124 -20.55 5.27 3.65
N GLY A 125 -20.70 5.01 4.95
CA GLY A 125 -20.32 3.74 5.57
C GLY A 125 -18.84 3.65 5.99
N GLU A 126 -18.07 4.72 5.79
CA GLU A 126 -16.67 4.83 6.24
C GLU A 126 -16.51 5.82 7.40
N GLU A 127 -17.61 6.26 8.00
CA GLU A 127 -17.59 7.11 9.18
C GLU A 127 -16.93 6.38 10.37
N PRO A 128 -16.17 7.09 11.24
CA PRO A 128 -15.62 6.48 12.43
C PRO A 128 -16.70 5.90 13.33
N ALA A 129 -16.53 4.65 13.72
CA ALA A 129 -17.50 3.94 14.53
C ALA A 129 -16.84 2.92 15.46
N ILE A 130 -17.50 2.65 16.59
CA ILE A 130 -17.17 1.51 17.44
C ILE A 130 -17.74 0.26 16.78
N VAL A 131 -16.86 -0.70 16.52
CA VAL A 131 -17.21 -2.00 15.93
C VAL A 131 -17.02 -3.08 16.98
N LYS A 132 -18.08 -3.87 17.19
CA LYS A 132 -18.13 -4.97 18.17
C LYS A 132 -18.38 -6.30 17.45
N PRO A 133 -17.36 -6.94 16.87
CA PRO A 133 -17.53 -8.23 16.18
C PRO A 133 -17.95 -9.36 17.13
N TYR A 134 -17.55 -9.29 18.40
CA TYR A 134 -17.88 -10.26 19.45
C TYR A 134 -18.19 -9.50 20.76
N PRO A 135 -18.90 -10.11 21.73
CA PRO A 135 -19.25 -9.43 22.99
C PRO A 135 -18.04 -8.95 23.80
N ASP A 136 -16.91 -9.65 23.71
CA ASP A 136 -15.66 -9.40 24.42
C ASP A 136 -14.62 -8.67 23.56
N LEU A 137 -14.97 -8.21 22.36
CA LEU A 137 -14.03 -7.59 21.44
C LEU A 137 -14.64 -6.35 20.80
N ALA A 138 -13.97 -5.22 20.97
CA ALA A 138 -14.41 -3.95 20.42
C ALA A 138 -13.21 -3.07 20.04
N TRP A 139 -13.38 -2.27 19.00
CA TRP A 139 -12.41 -1.25 18.60
C TRP A 139 -13.12 -0.09 17.93
N LEU A 140 -12.46 1.06 17.90
CA LEU A 140 -12.85 2.17 17.04
C LEU A 140 -12.22 1.95 15.68
N GLN A 141 -13.03 1.86 14.64
CA GLN A 141 -12.56 1.78 13.26
C GLN A 141 -12.64 3.17 12.61
N LEU A 142 -11.57 3.60 11.95
CA LEU A 142 -11.57 4.77 11.09
C LEU A 142 -10.95 4.44 9.74
N THR A 143 -11.51 5.05 8.69
CA THR A 143 -10.96 5.01 7.34
C THR A 143 -10.46 6.41 6.99
N PHE A 144 -9.28 6.51 6.39
CA PHE A 144 -8.70 7.76 5.96
C PHE A 144 -7.89 7.57 4.68
N ASN A 145 -7.64 8.67 3.98
CA ASN A 145 -6.89 8.68 2.74
C ASN A 145 -5.71 9.62 2.88
N PHE A 146 -4.63 9.31 2.18
CA PHE A 146 -3.48 10.19 2.04
C PHE A 146 -2.80 9.95 0.69
N THR A 147 -1.78 10.73 0.38
CA THR A 147 -0.97 10.50 -0.80
C THR A 147 0.49 10.26 -0.44
N THR A 148 1.18 9.48 -1.26
CA THR A 148 2.62 9.26 -1.19
C THR A 148 3.27 9.83 -2.44
N GLY A 149 4.61 9.79 -2.51
CA GLY A 149 5.33 10.11 -3.74
C GLY A 149 4.87 9.26 -4.94
N ALA A 150 4.44 8.02 -4.69
CA ALA A 150 3.99 7.09 -5.72
C ALA A 150 2.53 7.29 -6.15
N GLY A 151 1.63 7.60 -5.21
CA GLY A 151 0.22 7.39 -5.46
C GLY A 151 -0.76 7.90 -4.42
N ILE A 152 -2.00 7.46 -4.59
CA ILE A 152 -3.13 7.71 -3.69
C ILE A 152 -3.30 6.45 -2.84
N VAL A 153 -3.45 6.64 -1.54
CA VAL A 153 -3.50 5.55 -0.55
C VAL A 153 -4.77 5.67 0.27
N SER A 154 -5.47 4.55 0.41
CA SER A 154 -6.51 4.37 1.41
C SER A 154 -5.92 3.65 2.63
N ALA A 155 -6.46 3.94 3.81
CA ALA A 155 -6.01 3.33 5.04
C ALA A 155 -7.16 3.09 6.00
N ILE A 156 -7.05 1.99 6.75
CA ILE A 156 -8.01 1.61 7.79
C ILE A 156 -7.22 1.39 9.08
N ALA A 157 -7.56 2.14 10.12
CA ALA A 157 -7.03 1.96 11.45
C ALA A 157 -8.10 1.39 12.39
N ARG A 158 -7.69 0.48 13.27
CA ARG A 158 -8.50 -0.01 14.39
C ARG A 158 -7.80 0.37 15.68
N LEU A 159 -8.44 1.25 16.43
CA LEU A 159 -7.93 1.78 17.68
C LEU A 159 -8.55 1.04 18.85
N ILE A 160 -7.74 0.79 19.86
CA ILE A 160 -8.15 0.26 21.15
C ILE A 160 -7.76 1.25 22.25
N PRO A 161 -8.58 1.41 23.30
CA PRO A 161 -8.23 2.24 24.43
C PRO A 161 -7.21 1.51 25.30
N ASN A 162 -6.22 2.25 25.80
CA ASN A 162 -5.36 1.77 26.87
C ASN A 162 -6.04 2.08 28.22
N ALA A 163 -6.19 1.08 29.09
CA ALA A 163 -6.86 1.26 30.38
C ALA A 163 -6.08 2.10 31.39
N GLU A 164 -4.76 2.24 31.24
CA GLU A 164 -3.93 3.01 32.19
C GLU A 164 -4.05 4.52 31.98
N ASP A 165 -4.01 4.97 30.72
CA ASP A 165 -4.00 6.40 30.37
C ASP A 165 -5.26 6.87 29.61
N GLY A 166 -6.14 5.95 29.21
CA GLY A 166 -7.35 6.24 28.44
C GLY A 166 -7.09 6.61 26.98
N VAL A 167 -5.83 6.60 26.52
CA VAL A 167 -5.44 7.02 25.18
C VAL A 167 -5.69 5.91 24.18
N TRP A 168 -6.32 6.26 23.05
CA TRP A 168 -6.61 5.35 21.97
C TRP A 168 -5.39 5.18 21.06
N ARG A 169 -4.99 3.92 20.84
CA ARG A 169 -3.83 3.57 20.02
C ARG A 169 -4.22 2.50 19.00
N ALA A 170 -3.56 2.52 17.86
CA ALA A 170 -3.78 1.57 16.79
C ALA A 170 -3.32 0.17 17.22
N TYR A 171 -4.25 -0.77 17.22
CA TYR A 171 -3.96 -2.20 17.24
C TYR A 171 -3.62 -2.70 15.83
N THR A 172 -4.33 -2.21 14.81
CA THR A 172 -4.00 -2.50 13.42
C THR A 172 -4.07 -1.24 12.57
N LEU A 173 -3.10 -1.05 11.68
CA LEU A 173 -3.15 -0.13 10.55
C LEU A 173 -3.00 -0.93 9.26
N PHE A 174 -3.90 -0.72 8.31
CA PHE A 174 -3.81 -1.22 6.95
C PHE A 174 -3.63 -0.04 6.00
N THR A 175 -2.63 -0.10 5.11
CA THR A 175 -2.39 0.89 4.06
C THR A 175 -2.43 0.22 2.70
N ASN A 176 -3.19 0.77 1.75
CA ASN A 176 -3.38 0.20 0.41
C ASN A 176 -3.18 1.25 -0.67
N LEU A 177 -2.30 0.96 -1.64
CA LEU A 177 -2.12 1.81 -2.82
C LEU A 177 -3.29 1.64 -3.79
N GLU A 178 -4.17 2.63 -3.84
CA GLU A 178 -5.36 2.62 -4.71
C GLU A 178 -5.01 2.98 -6.16
N GLY A 179 -4.06 3.90 -6.35
CA GLY A 179 -3.74 4.43 -7.66
C GLY A 179 -2.36 5.08 -7.73
N LEU A 180 -1.78 5.10 -8.93
CA LEU A 180 -0.51 5.76 -9.20
C LEU A 180 -0.73 7.19 -9.66
N LYS A 181 0.08 8.12 -9.13
CA LYS A 181 0.09 9.51 -9.61
C LYS A 181 0.53 9.54 -11.08
N GLY A 182 -0.15 10.33 -11.90
CA GLY A 182 0.13 10.46 -13.33
C GLY A 182 -0.34 9.30 -14.22
N HIS A 183 -0.82 8.20 -13.65
CA HIS A 183 -1.25 7.01 -14.41
C HIS A 183 -2.63 6.48 -13.95
N PRO A 184 -3.71 7.28 -14.13
CA PRO A 184 -5.06 6.84 -13.80
C PRO A 184 -5.52 5.71 -14.75
N PRO A 185 -6.36 4.77 -14.28
CA PRO A 185 -6.93 3.75 -15.15
C PRO A 185 -7.91 4.37 -16.16
N ALA A 186 -7.89 3.90 -17.41
CA ALA A 186 -8.79 4.29 -18.49
C ALA A 186 -10.20 3.67 -18.31
N ILE A 187 -10.91 4.13 -17.29
CA ILE A 187 -12.26 3.67 -16.92
C ILE A 187 -13.25 4.85 -16.87
N GLY A 188 -14.55 4.55 -16.91
CA GLY A 188 -15.60 5.58 -16.85
C GLY A 188 -15.44 6.60 -17.98
N HIS A 189 -15.29 7.87 -17.61
CA HIS A 189 -15.07 8.97 -18.57
C HIS A 189 -13.68 8.95 -19.22
N LEU A 190 -12.69 8.25 -18.63
CA LEU A 190 -11.36 8.05 -19.20
C LEU A 190 -11.28 6.81 -20.11
N ARG A 191 -12.38 6.06 -20.22
CA ARG A 191 -12.42 4.87 -21.08
C ARG A 191 -12.31 5.29 -22.53
N ASP A 192 -11.48 4.58 -23.29
CA ASP A 192 -11.44 4.74 -24.73
C ASP A 192 -12.78 4.30 -25.34
N THR A 193 -13.49 5.28 -25.90
CA THR A 193 -14.77 5.09 -26.59
C THR A 193 -14.60 5.08 -28.11
N THR A 194 -13.37 5.14 -28.62
CA THR A 194 -13.13 5.14 -30.05
C THR A 194 -13.63 3.85 -30.69
N HIS A 195 -14.41 4.00 -31.75
CA HIS A 195 -14.87 2.88 -32.54
C HIS A 195 -13.70 2.39 -33.41
N TYR A 196 -13.28 1.15 -33.21
CA TYR A 196 -12.26 0.55 -34.07
C TYR A 196 -12.85 0.29 -35.46
N PRO A 197 -12.31 0.90 -36.53
CA PRO A 197 -12.91 0.83 -37.87
C PRO A 197 -12.70 -0.51 -38.59
N GLY A 198 -12.13 -1.52 -37.93
CA GLY A 198 -11.85 -2.85 -38.50
C GLY A 198 -12.60 -3.99 -37.80
N THR A 199 -12.30 -5.23 -38.18
CA THR A 199 -12.89 -6.41 -37.53
C THR A 199 -12.21 -6.70 -36.20
N TRP A 200 -12.95 -7.31 -35.27
CA TRP A 200 -12.37 -7.80 -34.01
C TRP A 200 -11.21 -8.79 -34.24
N SER A 201 -11.33 -9.66 -35.24
CA SER A 201 -10.25 -10.58 -35.62
C SER A 201 -8.98 -9.85 -36.07
N GLY A 202 -9.12 -8.77 -36.84
CA GLY A 202 -7.99 -7.93 -37.25
C GLY A 202 -7.32 -7.23 -36.08
N MET A 203 -8.11 -6.73 -35.12
CA MET A 203 -7.59 -6.15 -33.88
C MET A 203 -6.78 -7.20 -33.08
N ARG A 204 -7.32 -8.42 -32.94
CA ARG A 204 -6.64 -9.51 -32.19
C ARG A 204 -5.37 -10.00 -32.87
N GLU A 205 -5.33 -10.06 -34.19
CA GLU A 205 -4.09 -10.39 -34.91
C GLU A 205 -3.03 -9.31 -34.69
N LYS A 206 -3.43 -8.03 -34.79
CA LYS A 206 -2.53 -6.89 -34.57
C LYS A 206 -1.91 -6.89 -33.17
N GLU A 207 -2.73 -7.19 -32.14
CA GLU A 207 -2.25 -7.34 -30.76
C GLU A 207 -1.28 -8.51 -30.62
N ARG A 208 -1.56 -9.66 -31.24
CA ARG A 208 -0.69 -10.86 -31.17
C ARG A 208 0.66 -10.66 -31.85
N GLU A 209 0.69 -9.88 -32.92
CA GLU A 209 1.91 -9.56 -33.68
C GLU A 209 2.67 -8.36 -33.10
N PHE A 210 2.17 -7.75 -32.02
CA PHE A 210 2.74 -6.53 -31.41
C PHE A 210 2.99 -5.40 -32.41
N LYS A 211 2.13 -5.27 -33.43
CA LYS A 211 2.32 -4.30 -34.52
C LYS A 211 2.37 -2.83 -34.06
N ASP A 212 1.75 -2.53 -32.93
CA ASP A 212 1.76 -1.20 -32.31
C ASP A 212 2.91 -1.01 -31.30
N THR A 213 3.71 -2.05 -31.06
CA THR A 213 4.79 -2.04 -30.07
C THR A 213 6.04 -2.70 -30.69
N PRO A 214 6.74 -1.99 -31.60
CA PRO A 214 7.83 -2.57 -32.39
C PRO A 214 9.03 -3.05 -31.55
N ASP A 215 9.22 -2.49 -30.34
CA ASP A 215 10.23 -2.93 -29.38
C ASP A 215 9.77 -4.15 -28.53
N GLY A 216 8.56 -4.67 -28.80
CA GLY A 216 7.94 -5.77 -28.05
C GLY A 216 7.19 -5.29 -26.79
N PRO A 217 6.53 -6.21 -26.05
CA PRO A 217 5.75 -5.85 -24.87
C PRO A 217 6.65 -5.46 -23.69
N SER A 218 6.27 -4.41 -22.96
CA SER A 218 6.98 -4.00 -21.72
C SER A 218 6.78 -4.99 -20.56
N VAL A 219 5.71 -5.78 -20.59
CA VAL A 219 5.38 -6.77 -19.55
C VAL A 219 4.88 -8.05 -20.21
N LEU A 220 5.45 -9.19 -19.81
CA LEU A 220 4.97 -10.52 -20.19
C LEU A 220 4.23 -11.16 -19.01
N ILE A 221 2.99 -11.57 -19.24
CA ILE A 221 2.17 -12.26 -18.23
C ILE A 221 2.12 -13.74 -18.59
N ILE A 222 2.57 -14.58 -17.67
CA ILE A 222 2.56 -16.04 -17.84
C ILE A 222 1.42 -16.62 -17.00
N GLY A 223 0.48 -17.28 -17.68
CA GLY A 223 -0.68 -17.93 -17.06
C GLY A 223 -1.99 -17.21 -17.34
N ALA A 224 -3.03 -18.00 -17.60
CA ALA A 224 -4.38 -17.52 -17.94
C ALA A 224 -5.41 -17.82 -16.83
N GLY A 225 -4.95 -17.93 -15.58
CA GLY A 225 -5.82 -18.01 -14.41
C GLY A 225 -6.42 -16.65 -14.03
N GLN A 226 -7.22 -16.60 -12.98
CA GLN A 226 -7.90 -15.38 -12.50
C GLN A 226 -6.92 -14.20 -12.29
N SER A 227 -5.82 -14.43 -11.57
CA SER A 227 -4.81 -13.39 -11.32
C SER A 227 -4.10 -12.93 -12.60
N GLY A 228 -3.79 -13.85 -13.51
CA GLY A 228 -3.15 -13.51 -14.79
C GLY A 228 -4.07 -12.67 -15.68
N LEU A 229 -5.35 -13.04 -15.76
CA LEU A 229 -6.35 -12.29 -16.51
C LEU A 229 -6.64 -10.91 -15.88
N ASP A 230 -6.71 -10.81 -14.56
CA ASP A 230 -6.91 -9.52 -13.87
C ASP A 230 -5.74 -8.56 -14.13
N VAL A 231 -4.50 -9.03 -13.98
CA VAL A 231 -3.30 -8.22 -14.27
C VAL A 231 -3.29 -7.80 -15.75
N ALA A 232 -3.59 -8.71 -16.68
CA ALA A 232 -3.63 -8.41 -18.10
C ALA A 232 -4.66 -7.32 -18.43
N ALA A 233 -5.87 -7.43 -17.87
CA ALA A 233 -6.92 -6.43 -18.03
C ALA A 233 -6.51 -5.09 -17.42
N ARG A 234 -5.95 -5.09 -16.21
CA ARG A 234 -5.53 -3.86 -15.50
C ARG A 234 -4.41 -3.11 -16.20
N LEU A 235 -3.38 -3.82 -16.69
CA LEU A 235 -2.31 -3.19 -17.45
C LEU A 235 -2.85 -2.61 -18.76
N LYS A 236 -3.71 -3.35 -19.47
CA LYS A 236 -4.36 -2.84 -20.69
C LYS A 236 -5.15 -1.56 -20.44
N LEU A 237 -5.82 -1.45 -19.29
CA LEU A 237 -6.56 -0.23 -18.90
C LEU A 237 -5.64 0.95 -18.51
N LYS A 238 -4.39 0.74 -18.10
CA LYS A 238 -3.48 1.83 -17.73
C LYS A 238 -2.69 2.40 -18.91
N TYR A 239 -2.42 1.62 -19.95
CA TYR A 239 -1.54 2.00 -21.06
C TYR A 239 -2.24 2.69 -22.24
N VAL A 240 -3.53 3.04 -22.15
CA VAL A 240 -4.22 3.75 -23.25
C VAL A 240 -3.90 5.27 -23.29
N GLY A 241 -3.06 5.76 -22.37
CA GLY A 241 -2.79 7.18 -22.16
C GLY A 241 -1.57 7.78 -22.87
N GLU A 242 -0.76 7.02 -23.61
CA GLU A 242 0.39 7.61 -24.33
C GLU A 242 -0.03 8.26 -25.66
N LYS A 243 -0.95 9.22 -25.59
CA LYS A 243 -1.01 10.32 -26.57
C LYS A 243 -0.41 11.53 -25.90
N ALA A 244 0.89 11.67 -26.06
CA ALA A 244 1.60 12.92 -25.81
C ALA A 244 0.85 14.05 -26.54
N GLN A 245 0.34 15.01 -25.78
CA GLN A 245 -0.02 16.31 -26.32
C GLN A 245 1.28 16.98 -26.74
N SER A 246 1.46 17.22 -28.05
CA SER A 246 2.42 18.21 -28.51
C SER A 246 1.87 19.60 -28.19
N ALA A 247 2.74 20.47 -27.70
CA ALA A 247 2.50 21.92 -27.72
C ALA A 247 2.24 22.42 -29.16
#